data_AF-H1W2L6-F1
#
_entry.id   AF-H1W2L6-F1
#
_cell.length_a   1.000
_cell.length_b   1.000
_cell.length_c   1.000
_cell.angle_alpha   90.00
_cell.angle_beta   90.00
_cell.angle_gamma   90.00
#
_symmetry.space_group_name_H-M   'P 1'
#
loop_
_entity.id
_entity.type
_entity.pdbx_description
1 polymer ?
#
loop_
_entity_poly.entity_id
_entity_poly.type
_entity_poly.pdbx_seq_one_letter_code
_entity_poly.pdbx_strand_id
1 'polypeptide(L)'
;MSAMTLPQQQPLDCAYNRDDVVAGLTQYYLTLTSTAYVPASYVDFPPPGGWTDADLDVGALRALRRSETVIDLLRHLPYPRPMHDGPRPGPWNVAPGSKPVRYLRHLGTFSRWSDRGDAGLLELAALPMADTPAAPMDLPPDV
;
A
#
# COMPACT_ATOMS: atom_id res chain seq x y z
N MET A 1 5.66 48.66 -15.07
CA MET A 1 5.90 47.36 -14.42
C MET A 1 4.79 46.42 -14.89
N SER A 2 5.09 45.50 -15.81
CA SER A 2 4.09 44.56 -16.34
C SER A 2 3.96 43.37 -15.41
N ALA A 3 2.73 43.05 -14.99
CA ALA A 3 2.44 41.87 -14.18
C ALA A 3 2.62 40.61 -15.03
N MET A 4 3.38 39.65 -14.50
CA MET A 4 3.60 38.34 -15.11
C MET A 4 2.39 37.47 -14.78
N THR A 5 1.50 37.27 -15.75
CA THR A 5 0.34 36.37 -15.61
C THR A 5 0.85 34.93 -15.54
N LEU A 6 0.74 34.31 -14.36
CA LEU A 6 1.00 32.88 -14.19
C LEU A 6 0.01 32.09 -15.07
N PRO A 7 0.47 31.07 -15.83
CA PRO A 7 -0.45 30.24 -16.60
C PRO A 7 -1.45 29.59 -15.64
N GLN A 8 -2.75 29.77 -15.92
CA GLN A 8 -3.81 29.08 -15.21
C GLN A 8 -3.59 27.58 -15.37
N GLN A 9 -3.22 26.90 -14.29
CA GLN A 9 -3.16 25.44 -14.25
C GLN A 9 -4.59 24.94 -14.47
N GLN A 10 -4.85 24.41 -15.66
CA GLN A 10 -6.08 23.66 -15.92
C GLN A 10 -6.23 22.59 -14.85
N PRO A 11 -7.42 22.44 -14.23
CA PRO A 11 -7.65 21.33 -13.32
C PRO A 11 -7.35 20.05 -14.10
N LEU A 12 -6.40 19.25 -13.61
CA LEU A 12 -6.25 17.91 -14.11
C LEU A 12 -7.56 17.20 -13.77
N ASP A 13 -8.29 16.75 -14.79
CA ASP A 13 -9.51 15.96 -14.62
C ASP A 13 -9.12 14.55 -14.18
N CYS A 14 -8.62 14.46 -12.94
CA CYS A 14 -8.11 13.25 -12.32
C CYS A 14 -9.26 12.48 -11.68
N ALA A 15 -10.23 12.03 -12.48
CA ALA A 15 -11.20 11.06 -11.99
C ALA A 15 -10.45 9.76 -11.62
N TYR A 16 -10.74 9.21 -10.44
CA TYR A 16 -10.15 7.95 -10.02
C TYR A 16 -10.53 6.83 -10.98
N ASN A 17 -9.52 6.12 -11.49
CA ASN A 17 -9.68 4.88 -12.23
C ASN A 17 -8.74 3.83 -11.60
N ARG A 18 -9.33 2.74 -11.09
CA ARG A 18 -8.60 1.67 -10.43
C ARG A 18 -7.54 1.05 -11.35
N ASP A 19 -7.93 0.76 -12.58
CA ASP A 19 -7.07 0.03 -13.52
C ASP A 19 -5.89 0.88 -13.96
N ASP A 20 -6.06 2.20 -14.09
CA ASP A 20 -4.96 3.14 -14.38
C ASP A 20 -3.96 3.20 -13.21
N VAL A 21 -4.45 3.21 -11.96
CA VAL A 21 -3.58 3.16 -10.76
C VAL A 21 -2.84 1.83 -10.68
N VAL A 22 -3.53 0.72 -10.92
CA VAL A 22 -2.95 -0.63 -10.95
C VAL A 22 -1.85 -0.71 -12.02
N ALA A 23 -2.13 -0.24 -13.24
CA ALA A 23 -1.18 -0.26 -14.34
C ALA A 23 0.06 0.59 -14.02
N GLY A 24 -0.14 1.81 -13.50
CA GLY A 24 0.95 2.71 -13.13
C GLY A 24 1.86 2.13 -12.04
N LEU A 25 1.27 1.62 -10.95
CA LEU A 25 2.04 1.01 -9.86
C LEU A 25 2.72 -0.30 -10.28
N THR A 26 2.06 -1.11 -11.11
CA THR A 26 2.66 -2.33 -11.66
C THR A 26 3.89 -1.98 -12.51
N GLN A 27 3.76 -1.00 -13.41
CA GLN A 27 4.88 -0.55 -14.24
C GLN A 27 6.01 0.05 -13.39
N TYR A 28 5.70 0.78 -12.33
CA TYR A 28 6.70 1.29 -11.39
C TYR A 28 7.52 0.16 -10.78
N TYR A 29 6.89 -0.87 -10.22
CA TYR A 29 7.61 -1.99 -9.62
C TYR A 29 8.35 -2.86 -10.65
N LEU A 30 7.80 -3.05 -11.85
CA LEU A 30 8.53 -3.70 -12.95
C LEU A 30 9.79 -2.92 -13.36
N THR A 31 9.71 -1.58 -13.36
CA THR A 31 10.86 -0.72 -13.66
C THR A 31 11.90 -0.82 -12.55
N LEU A 32 11.48 -0.80 -11.28
CA LEU A 32 12.40 -0.98 -10.14
C LEU A 32 13.12 -2.33 -10.20
N THR A 33 12.42 -3.40 -10.58
CA THR A 33 13.01 -4.75 -10.59
C THR A 33 13.90 -5.03 -11.79
N SER A 34 13.77 -4.24 -12.85
CA SER A 34 14.58 -4.37 -14.08
C SER A 34 15.75 -3.40 -14.15
N THR A 35 15.63 -2.20 -13.55
CA THR A 35 16.61 -1.12 -13.70
C THR A 35 17.27 -0.67 -12.40
N ALA A 36 16.75 -1.07 -11.24
CA ALA A 36 17.19 -0.58 -9.94
C ALA A 36 17.58 -1.72 -8.97
N TYR A 37 17.66 -1.38 -7.68
CA TYR A 37 18.30 -2.17 -6.62
C TYR A 37 17.45 -3.32 -6.05
N VAL A 38 16.20 -3.51 -6.49
CA VAL A 38 15.30 -4.51 -5.90
C VAL A 38 15.23 -5.71 -6.85
N PRO A 39 15.75 -6.90 -6.49
CA PRO A 39 15.62 -8.06 -7.36
C PRO A 39 14.14 -8.40 -7.62
N ALA A 40 13.81 -8.90 -8.81
CA ALA A 40 12.43 -9.29 -9.14
C ALA A 40 11.84 -10.32 -8.17
N SER A 41 12.68 -11.21 -7.62
CA SER A 41 12.27 -12.13 -6.56
C SER A 41 11.74 -11.42 -5.33
N TYR A 42 12.14 -10.18 -5.05
CA TYR A 42 11.70 -9.42 -3.89
C TYR A 42 10.38 -8.67 -4.08
N VAL A 43 9.67 -8.85 -5.19
CA VAL A 43 8.34 -8.26 -5.40
C VAL A 43 7.34 -9.35 -5.78
N ASP A 44 6.25 -9.43 -5.01
CA ASP A 44 5.15 -10.32 -5.34
C ASP A 44 4.12 -9.55 -6.17
N PHE A 45 3.87 -10.01 -7.39
CA PHE A 45 2.87 -9.46 -8.29
C PHE A 45 1.54 -10.20 -8.14
N PRO A 46 0.39 -9.50 -8.22
CA PRO A 46 -0.91 -10.13 -8.10
C PRO A 46 -1.17 -11.11 -9.25
N PRO A 47 -1.90 -12.21 -9.02
CA PRO A 47 -2.40 -13.05 -10.10
C PRO A 47 -3.45 -12.29 -10.93
N PRO A 48 -3.86 -12.77 -12.12
CA PRO A 48 -4.82 -12.07 -13.00
C PRO A 48 -6.16 -11.69 -12.34
N GLY A 49 -6.61 -12.44 -11.33
CA GLY A 49 -7.83 -12.15 -10.56
C GLY A 49 -7.61 -11.28 -9.32
N GLY A 50 -6.38 -10.85 -9.04
CA GLY A 50 -6.00 -10.19 -7.79
C GLY A 50 -5.78 -11.16 -6.63
N TRP A 51 -5.25 -10.64 -5.53
CA TRP A 51 -5.06 -11.36 -4.27
C TRP A 51 -6.41 -11.77 -3.68
N THR A 52 -6.50 -13.00 -3.20
CA THR A 52 -7.72 -13.49 -2.52
C THR A 52 -7.82 -12.93 -1.10
N ASP A 53 -8.99 -13.07 -0.46
CA ASP A 53 -9.16 -12.71 0.96
C ASP A 53 -8.31 -13.57 1.92
N ALA A 54 -7.80 -14.72 1.45
CA ALA A 54 -6.83 -15.53 2.17
C ALA A 54 -5.40 -14.98 2.03
N ASP A 55 -5.07 -14.34 0.91
CA ASP A 55 -3.76 -13.75 0.65
C ASP A 55 -3.64 -12.35 1.28
N LEU A 56 -4.70 -11.55 1.18
CA LEU A 56 -4.77 -10.18 1.66
C LEU A 56 -5.25 -10.13 3.12
N ASP A 57 -4.68 -9.22 3.91
CA ASP A 57 -5.05 -9.01 5.30
C ASP A 57 -6.30 -8.12 5.43
N VAL A 58 -7.44 -8.64 4.94
CA VAL A 58 -8.72 -7.90 4.90
C VAL A 58 -9.19 -7.49 6.31
N GLY A 59 -8.91 -8.32 7.32
CA GLY A 59 -9.21 -8.01 8.73
C GLY A 59 -8.48 -6.76 9.21
N ALA A 60 -7.15 -6.69 8.99
CA ALA A 60 -6.38 -5.50 9.31
C ALA A 60 -6.82 -4.28 8.50
N LEU A 61 -7.09 -4.44 7.20
CA LEU A 61 -7.57 -3.34 6.35
C LEU A 61 -8.87 -2.72 6.87
N ARG A 62 -9.83 -3.55 7.29
CA ARG A 62 -11.09 -3.09 7.88
C ARG A 62 -10.89 -2.49 9.26
N ALA A 63 -10.00 -3.06 10.10
CA ALA A 63 -9.62 -2.46 11.38
C ALA A 63 -9.01 -1.06 11.20
N LEU A 64 -8.28 -0.84 10.11
CA LEU A 64 -7.74 0.47 9.70
C LEU A 64 -8.76 1.33 8.94
N ARG A 65 -10.04 0.94 8.89
CA ARG A 65 -11.11 1.70 8.22
C ARG A 65 -10.83 1.97 6.73
N ARG A 66 -10.29 1.00 6.01
CA ARG A 66 -10.21 1.07 4.54
C ARG A 66 -11.56 0.69 3.95
N SER A 67 -12.04 1.49 2.99
CA SER A 67 -13.30 1.21 2.29
C SER A 67 -13.15 0.01 1.36
N GLU A 68 -14.27 -0.60 0.97
CA GLU A 68 -14.25 -1.74 0.03
C GLU A 68 -13.65 -1.35 -1.32
N THR A 69 -13.81 -0.11 -1.78
CA THR A 69 -13.13 0.42 -2.99
C THR A 69 -11.61 0.40 -2.86
N VAL A 70 -11.08 0.75 -1.68
CA VAL A 70 -9.63 0.70 -1.43
C VAL A 70 -9.17 -0.75 -1.29
N ILE A 71 -9.92 -1.60 -0.60
CA ILE A 71 -9.59 -3.02 -0.47
C ILE A 71 -9.52 -3.67 -1.85
N ASP A 72 -10.50 -3.38 -2.71
CA ASP A 72 -10.52 -3.83 -4.10
C ASP A 72 -9.29 -3.36 -4.88
N LEU A 73 -8.91 -2.08 -4.81
CA LEU A 73 -7.66 -1.59 -5.38
C LEU A 73 -6.44 -2.37 -4.87
N LEU A 74 -6.33 -2.55 -3.56
CA LEU A 74 -5.19 -3.21 -2.91
C LEU A 74 -5.06 -4.70 -3.28
N ARG A 75 -6.15 -5.37 -3.68
CA ARG A 75 -6.09 -6.74 -4.25
C ARG A 75 -5.32 -6.80 -5.56
N HIS A 76 -5.18 -5.68 -6.27
CA HIS A 76 -4.56 -5.64 -7.60
C HIS A 76 -3.18 -4.98 -7.60
N LEU A 77 -2.59 -4.70 -6.44
CA LEU A 77 -1.27 -4.09 -6.36
C LEU A 77 -0.14 -5.11 -6.15
N PRO A 78 1.07 -4.84 -6.68
CA PRO A 78 2.29 -5.55 -6.31
C PRO A 78 2.78 -5.15 -4.92
N TYR A 79 3.42 -6.08 -4.21
CA TYR A 79 3.96 -5.86 -2.86
C TYR A 79 5.43 -6.26 -2.75
N PRO A 80 6.34 -5.33 -2.39
CA PRO A 80 7.72 -5.68 -2.11
C PRO A 80 7.82 -6.51 -0.82
N ARG A 81 8.58 -7.60 -0.88
CA ARG A 81 8.96 -8.42 0.27
C ARG A 81 10.10 -7.72 1.04
N PRO A 82 10.11 -7.77 2.38
CA PRO A 82 11.28 -7.33 3.15
C PRO A 82 12.53 -8.11 2.73
N MET A 83 13.68 -7.43 2.65
CA MET A 83 14.96 -8.07 2.40
C MET A 83 15.31 -8.99 3.56
N HIS A 84 15.60 -10.27 3.29
CA HIS A 84 15.89 -11.25 4.34
C HIS A 84 17.28 -11.90 4.22
N ASP A 85 17.89 -11.87 3.04
CA ASP A 85 19.20 -12.49 2.76
C ASP A 85 20.33 -11.49 2.42
N GLY A 86 20.06 -10.18 2.52
CA GLY A 86 21.01 -9.12 2.18
C GLY A 86 21.76 -8.52 3.37
N PRO A 87 22.73 -7.60 3.13
CA PRO A 87 23.59 -7.03 4.17
C PRO A 87 22.84 -6.13 5.18
N ARG A 88 21.59 -5.75 4.88
CA ARG A 88 20.72 -4.92 5.73
C ARG A 88 19.30 -5.47 5.74
N PRO A 89 19.02 -6.60 6.40
CA PRO A 89 17.70 -7.20 6.38
C PRO A 89 16.65 -6.21 6.92
N GLY A 90 15.45 -6.24 6.33
CA GLY A 90 14.37 -5.34 6.69
C GLY A 90 13.61 -4.77 5.47
N PRO A 91 12.64 -3.87 5.72
CA PRO A 91 11.87 -3.24 4.66
C PRO A 91 12.73 -2.32 3.80
N TRP A 92 12.41 -2.26 2.50
CA TRP A 92 13.03 -1.32 1.57
C TRP A 92 12.68 0.13 1.94
N ASN A 93 13.59 1.07 1.66
CA ASN A 93 13.26 2.48 1.73
C ASN A 93 12.73 2.91 0.36
N VAL A 94 11.50 3.42 0.32
CA VAL A 94 10.92 4.04 -0.88
C VAL A 94 11.38 5.49 -1.01
N ALA A 95 11.44 6.17 0.13
CA ALA A 95 12.01 7.51 0.31
C ALA A 95 12.68 7.58 1.69
N PRO A 96 13.48 8.61 2.01
CA PRO A 96 14.08 8.75 3.33
C PRO A 96 13.02 8.67 4.45
N GLY A 97 13.11 7.65 5.30
CA GLY A 97 12.15 7.41 6.39
C GLY A 97 10.84 6.73 5.98
N SER A 98 10.59 6.52 4.69
CA SER A 98 9.36 5.88 4.18
C SER A 98 9.60 4.43 3.77
N LYS A 99 8.77 3.54 4.30
CA LYS A 99 8.81 2.09 4.05
C LYS A 99 7.54 1.67 3.32
N PRO A 100 7.59 0.68 2.43
CA PRO A 100 6.40 0.17 1.79
C PRO A 100 5.53 -0.57 2.82
N VAL A 101 4.22 -0.43 2.69
CA VAL A 101 3.25 -1.21 3.47
C VAL A 101 2.89 -2.45 2.67
N ARG A 102 2.99 -3.61 3.30
CA ARG A 102 2.60 -4.89 2.72
C ARG A 102 1.30 -5.37 3.36
N TYR A 103 0.22 -5.32 2.59
CA TYR A 103 -1.12 -5.72 3.02
C TYR A 103 -1.40 -7.22 2.83
N LEU A 104 -0.44 -8.01 2.32
CA LEU A 104 -0.56 -9.46 2.29
C LEU A 104 -0.38 -10.06 3.69
N ARG A 105 -1.05 -11.17 3.99
CA ARG A 105 -0.93 -11.87 5.29
C ARG A 105 0.48 -12.43 5.48
N HIS A 106 1.00 -13.10 4.46
CA HIS A 106 2.34 -13.69 4.52
C HIS A 106 3.43 -12.61 4.51
N LEU A 107 4.27 -12.62 5.55
CA LEU A 107 5.29 -11.59 5.83
C LEU A 107 4.70 -10.17 5.82
N GLY A 108 3.43 -10.06 6.22
CA GLY A 108 2.65 -8.83 6.19
C GLY A 108 3.09 -7.81 7.23
N THR A 109 2.84 -6.55 6.95
CA THR A 109 3.08 -5.46 7.90
C THR A 109 2.18 -5.59 9.15
N PHE A 110 1.00 -6.21 9.00
CA PHE A 110 -0.01 -6.30 10.06
C PHE A 110 -0.16 -7.69 10.68
N SER A 111 0.64 -8.68 10.26
CA SER A 111 0.47 -10.08 10.67
C SER A 111 0.49 -10.25 12.19
N ARG A 112 1.33 -9.51 12.92
CA ARG A 112 1.40 -9.57 14.40
C ARG A 112 0.08 -9.27 15.13
N TRP A 113 -0.82 -8.52 14.49
CA TRP A 113 -2.16 -8.26 15.03
C TRP A 113 -3.14 -9.29 14.51
N SER A 114 -3.14 -9.54 13.20
CA SER A 114 -4.06 -10.47 12.55
C SER A 114 -3.90 -11.91 13.05
N ASP A 115 -2.69 -12.33 13.41
CA ASP A 115 -2.39 -13.66 13.96
C ASP A 115 -3.00 -13.86 15.36
N ARG A 116 -3.38 -12.78 16.06
CA ARG A 116 -4.06 -12.82 17.36
C ARG A 116 -5.59 -12.72 17.24
N GLY A 117 -6.13 -12.76 16.02
CA GLY A 117 -7.56 -12.65 15.76
C GLY A 117 -8.16 -11.32 16.22
N ASP A 118 -9.42 -11.36 16.65
CA ASP A 118 -10.21 -10.16 16.97
C ASP A 118 -9.55 -9.26 18.02
N ALA A 119 -8.91 -9.84 19.05
CA ALA A 119 -8.21 -9.07 20.08
C ALA A 119 -7.05 -8.25 19.49
N GLY A 120 -6.30 -8.82 18.54
CA GLY A 120 -5.22 -8.11 17.87
C GLY A 120 -5.74 -7.04 16.90
N LEU A 121 -6.83 -7.32 16.19
CA LEU A 121 -7.45 -6.34 15.29
C LEU A 121 -8.06 -5.16 16.04
N LEU A 122 -8.68 -5.40 17.20
CA LEU A 122 -9.16 -4.33 18.09
C LEU A 122 -8.02 -3.46 18.60
N GLU A 123 -6.89 -4.08 18.98
CA GLU A 123 -5.70 -3.33 19.36
C GLU A 123 -5.19 -2.48 18.18
N LEU A 124 -5.08 -3.06 16.98
CA LEU A 124 -4.64 -2.34 15.78
C LEU A 124 -5.54 -1.12 15.50
N ALA A 125 -6.86 -1.26 15.62
CA ALA A 125 -7.82 -0.18 15.42
C ALA A 125 -7.69 0.96 16.45
N ALA A 126 -7.18 0.66 17.65
CA ALA A 126 -7.02 1.61 18.74
C ALA A 126 -5.65 2.31 18.77
N LEU A 127 -4.70 1.88 17.94
CA LEU A 127 -3.34 2.44 17.98
C LEU A 127 -3.29 3.89 17.46
N PRO A 128 -2.47 4.75 18.11
CA PRO A 128 -2.19 6.09 17.59
C PRO A 128 -1.59 6.05 16.18
N MET A 129 -1.83 7.10 15.38
CA MET A 129 -1.26 7.21 14.03
C MET A 129 0.27 7.05 14.01
N ALA A 130 0.97 7.58 15.03
CA ALA A 130 2.42 7.48 15.14
C ALA A 130 2.92 6.04 15.32
N ASP A 131 2.07 5.15 15.82
CA ASP A 131 2.40 3.77 16.19
C ASP A 131 1.82 2.74 15.22
N THR A 132 1.12 3.20 14.17
CA THR A 132 0.60 2.36 13.09
C THR A 132 1.43 2.52 11.82
N PRO A 133 1.83 1.41 11.16
CA PRO A 133 2.50 1.47 9.86
C PRO A 133 1.67 2.15 8.76
N ALA A 134 0.35 2.17 8.95
CA ALA A 134 -0.60 2.97 8.19
C ALA A 134 -1.71 3.42 9.12
N ALA A 135 -1.94 4.72 9.21
CA ALA A 135 -2.98 5.28 10.07
C ALA A 135 -4.39 4.81 9.66
N PRO A 136 -5.33 4.66 10.62
CA PRO A 136 -6.75 4.58 10.30
C PRO A 136 -7.18 5.79 9.47
N MET A 137 -7.93 5.58 8.39
CA MET A 137 -8.47 6.70 7.62
C MET A 137 -9.77 7.15 8.28
N ASP A 138 -9.91 8.45 8.54
CA ASP A 138 -11.21 9.04 8.82
C ASP A 138 -11.97 9.11 7.49
N LEU A 139 -12.70 8.04 7.20
CA LEU A 139 -13.66 8.07 6.09
C LEU A 139 -14.78 9.05 6.44
N PRO A 140 -15.21 9.91 5.50
CA PRO A 140 -16.43 10.67 5.69
C PRO A 140 -17.61 9.69 5.86
N PRO A 141 -18.67 10.11 6.57
CA PRO A 141 -19.74 9.21 7.03
C PRO A 141 -20.58 8.57 5.91
N ASP A 142 -20.37 8.97 4.66
CA ASP A 142 -21.09 8.55 3.46
C ASP A 142 -20.32 7.54 2.60
N VAL A 143 -19.17 7.05 3.05
CA VAL A 143 -18.33 6.03 2.37
C VAL A 143 -18.38 4.68 3.08
#